data_AF-A0A947J6K1-F1
#
_entry.id   AF-A0A947J6K1-F1
#
_cell.length_a   1.000
_cell.length_b   1.000
_cell.length_c   1.000
_cell.angle_alpha   90.00
_cell.angle_beta   90.00
_cell.angle_gamma   90.00
#
_symmetry.space_group_name_H-M   'P 1'
#
loop_
_entity.id
_entity.type
_entity.pdbx_description
1 polymer ?
#
loop_
_entity_poly.entity_id
_entity_poly.type
_entity_poly.pdbx_seq_one_letter_code
_entity_poly.pdbx_strand_id
1 'polypeptide(L)'
;MTHTSHMKYDDAETYLLNCETEIPDAEEACGTHIGIYLAWIVNNAMASDSLSVNAEPVRQRISSGRTLLFERCDGKLMSYDLNERGNAFTQAYYEFRYFKDYEETLGLDAEDPEALLRVENTWSNYDKVAQRLDARLREWQVVSALPSRAELLRILETEFVPWLDQMGFIRNPHSFSDDRGHYIKTESWGMHSITLCAIDDRPNFYGMGIEVSSRLTTLAQAVHDDLAIDNPRQSSELPTTFYEPTLKWLGNWPVPLHAFRGGPMLAIPITDRAQIQPVIAMVRKRAASVLPGLLRTLETLEGYDRLYCTEPLSASPYFRGHRTYISCARILCAELAENPRLLAICDEIEQALDTLPELKKPGLGLEVKEMRGRLQRVRERSLSK
;
A
#
# COMPACT_ATOMS: atom_id res chain seq x y z
N MET A 1 6.48 41.24 -4.90
CA MET A 1 7.37 40.64 -3.89
C MET A 1 6.66 39.41 -3.35
N THR A 2 7.00 38.24 -3.86
CA THR A 2 6.51 36.97 -3.33
C THR A 2 7.29 36.72 -2.03
N HIS A 3 6.60 36.78 -0.88
CA HIS A 3 7.15 36.29 0.37
C HIS A 3 7.36 34.78 0.20
N THR A 4 8.61 34.40 -0.08
CA THR A 4 8.99 32.99 -0.08
C THR A 4 9.09 32.62 1.40
N SER A 5 8.10 31.88 1.89
CA SER A 5 8.15 31.34 3.26
C SER A 5 9.37 30.42 3.33
N HIS A 6 10.39 30.82 4.10
CA HIS A 6 11.56 29.99 4.33
C HIS A 6 11.25 28.99 5.44
N MET A 7 11.46 27.70 5.16
CA MET A 7 11.21 26.64 6.12
C MET A 7 12.39 26.55 7.09
N LYS A 8 12.10 26.51 8.40
CA LYS A 8 13.08 26.21 9.44
C LYS A 8 13.00 24.71 9.75
N TYR A 9 14.10 24.01 9.56
CA TYR A 9 14.20 22.57 9.87
C TYR A 9 14.56 22.34 11.33
N ASP A 10 15.45 23.16 11.88
CA ASP A 10 15.92 23.01 13.25
C ASP A 10 16.48 24.33 13.81
N ASP A 11 16.55 24.42 15.13
CA ASP A 11 16.98 25.61 15.87
C ASP A 11 17.61 25.21 17.20
N ALA A 12 18.93 25.40 17.32
CA ALA A 12 19.69 25.08 18.52
C ALA A 12 19.11 25.74 19.79
N GLU A 13 18.54 26.95 19.66
CA GLU A 13 17.93 27.70 20.77
C GLU A 13 16.78 26.92 21.44
N THR A 14 16.07 26.08 20.67
CA THR A 14 14.97 25.24 21.18
C THR A 14 15.45 24.27 22.26
N TYR A 15 16.65 23.74 22.13
CA TYR A 15 17.22 22.77 23.07
C TYR A 15 17.78 23.47 24.29
N LEU A 16 18.36 24.66 24.11
CA LEU A 16 18.90 25.45 25.20
C LEU A 16 17.80 25.86 26.18
N LEU A 17 16.65 26.30 25.67
CA LEU A 17 15.50 26.69 26.49
C LEU A 17 14.89 25.55 27.31
N ASN A 18 15.12 24.30 26.90
CA ASN A 18 14.59 23.10 27.55
C ASN A 18 15.65 22.34 28.38
N CYS A 19 16.86 22.88 28.50
CA CYS A 19 17.94 22.28 29.28
C CYS A 19 17.71 22.59 30.77
N GLU A 20 17.60 21.56 31.62
CA GLU A 20 17.38 21.71 33.05
C GLU A 20 18.66 21.49 33.86
N THR A 21 19.69 20.86 33.25
CA THR A 21 21.00 20.66 33.88
C THR A 21 22.05 21.68 33.43
N GLU A 22 23.02 21.92 34.31
CA GLU A 22 24.20 22.72 33.98
C GLU A 22 25.17 21.89 33.11
N ILE A 23 25.14 22.15 31.80
CA ILE A 23 26.06 21.56 30.82
C ILE A 23 27.11 22.60 30.42
N PRO A 24 28.41 22.28 30.46
CA PRO A 24 29.45 23.16 29.93
C PRO A 24 29.19 23.50 28.46
N ASP A 25 29.29 24.78 28.12
CA ASP A 25 29.09 25.29 26.75
C ASP A 25 27.73 24.88 26.14
N ALA A 26 26.67 24.84 26.98
CA ALA A 26 25.32 24.40 26.59
C ALA A 26 24.83 25.06 25.29
N GLU A 27 25.08 26.37 25.11
CA GLU A 27 24.71 27.11 23.89
C GLU A 27 25.26 26.45 22.62
N GLU A 28 26.54 26.05 22.62
CA GLU A 28 27.13 25.33 21.49
C GLU A 28 26.68 23.87 21.44
N ALA A 29 26.57 23.21 22.61
CA ALA A 29 26.21 21.81 22.71
C ALA A 29 24.86 21.51 22.02
N CYS A 30 23.89 22.42 22.17
CA CYS A 30 22.58 22.39 21.52
C CYS A 30 22.62 22.37 19.98
N GLY A 31 23.72 22.82 19.37
CA GLY A 31 23.90 22.79 17.92
C GLY A 31 24.62 21.56 17.39
N THR A 32 25.01 20.60 18.24
CA THR A 32 25.92 19.51 17.84
C THR A 32 25.28 18.55 16.83
N HIS A 33 24.05 18.10 17.07
CA HIS A 33 23.34 17.20 16.15
C HIS A 33 23.04 17.90 14.81
N ILE A 34 22.66 19.18 14.85
CA ILE A 34 22.44 20.01 13.64
C ILE A 34 23.75 20.17 12.87
N GLY A 35 24.84 20.48 13.58
CA GLY A 35 26.17 20.66 13.01
C GLY A 35 26.73 19.38 12.35
N ILE A 36 26.50 18.21 12.95
CA ILE A 36 26.87 16.92 12.35
C ILE A 36 26.10 16.70 11.03
N TYR A 37 24.80 16.99 11.01
CA TYR A 37 24.00 16.92 9.77
C TYR A 37 24.51 17.91 8.72
N LEU A 38 24.80 19.15 9.11
CA LEU A 38 25.28 20.20 8.22
C LEU A 38 26.65 19.87 7.60
N ALA A 39 27.57 19.30 8.38
CA ALA A 39 28.84 18.80 7.85
C ALA A 39 28.61 17.70 6.79
N TRP A 40 27.60 16.86 6.99
CA TRP A 40 27.27 15.79 6.04
C TRP A 40 26.65 16.34 4.76
N ILE A 41 25.76 17.34 4.87
CA ILE A 41 25.22 18.09 3.73
C ILE A 41 26.34 18.70 2.89
N VAL A 42 27.31 19.37 3.53
CA VAL A 42 28.46 19.99 2.87
C VAL A 42 29.30 18.96 2.12
N ASN A 43 29.63 17.85 2.77
CA ASN A 43 30.47 16.79 2.20
C ASN A 43 29.78 16.01 1.08
N ASN A 44 28.45 16.10 0.97
CA ASN A 44 27.66 15.51 -0.10
C ASN A 44 27.23 16.50 -1.20
N ALA A 45 27.82 17.71 -1.21
CA ALA A 45 27.50 18.78 -2.17
C ALA A 45 26.00 19.15 -2.20
N MET A 46 25.37 19.17 -1.01
CA MET A 46 23.95 19.51 -0.83
C MET A 46 23.71 20.87 -0.16
N ALA A 47 24.78 21.58 0.21
CA ALA A 47 24.70 22.96 0.68
C ALA A 47 24.30 23.91 -0.47
N SER A 48 23.66 25.04 -0.12
CA SER A 48 23.43 26.13 -1.07
C SER A 48 24.74 26.76 -1.51
N ASP A 49 24.73 27.45 -2.65
CA ASP A 49 25.94 28.14 -3.14
C ASP A 49 26.47 29.17 -2.13
N SER A 50 25.56 29.88 -1.44
CA SER A 50 25.90 30.89 -0.43
C SER A 50 26.54 30.29 0.83
N LEU A 51 26.14 29.09 1.25
CA LEU A 51 26.79 28.42 2.38
C LEU A 51 28.09 27.72 1.94
N SER A 52 28.10 27.15 0.74
CA SER A 52 29.21 26.36 0.22
C SER A 52 30.52 27.14 0.13
N VAL A 53 30.49 28.46 -0.07
CA VAL A 53 31.72 29.30 -0.10
C VAL A 53 32.47 29.33 1.23
N ASN A 54 31.79 29.08 2.35
CA ASN A 54 32.38 29.04 3.69
C ASN A 54 32.66 27.61 4.19
N ALA A 55 32.34 26.60 3.39
CA ALA A 55 32.28 25.22 3.85
C ALA A 55 33.58 24.43 3.65
N GLU A 56 34.59 25.01 2.99
CA GLU A 56 35.86 24.35 2.70
C GLU A 56 36.60 23.86 3.95
N PRO A 57 36.69 24.62 5.07
CA PRO A 57 37.29 24.12 6.31
C PRO A 57 36.58 22.87 6.85
N VAL A 58 35.26 22.74 6.65
CA VAL A 58 34.50 21.55 7.05
C VAL A 58 34.83 20.36 6.16
N ARG A 59 34.95 20.57 4.84
CA ARG A 59 35.36 19.53 3.89
C ARG A 59 36.75 18.98 4.17
N GLN A 60 37.65 19.88 4.57
CA GLN A 60 39.03 19.53 4.95
C GLN A 60 39.15 19.01 6.39
N ARG A 61 38.04 18.92 7.12
CA ARG A 61 37.99 18.53 8.53
C ARG A 61 38.78 19.43 9.50
N ILE A 62 39.07 20.67 9.08
CA ILE A 62 39.74 21.71 9.88
C ILE A 62 38.77 22.37 10.87
N SER A 63 37.50 22.53 10.47
CA SER A 63 36.42 23.08 11.30
C SER A 63 35.23 22.12 11.32
N SER A 64 34.41 22.12 12.37
CA SER A 64 33.22 21.25 12.43
C SER A 64 32.03 21.88 11.72
N GLY A 65 31.02 21.07 11.38
CA GLY A 65 29.74 21.60 10.91
C GLY A 65 28.99 22.39 11.98
N ARG A 66 29.25 22.14 13.27
CA ARG A 66 28.72 22.94 14.39
C ARG A 66 29.28 24.36 14.37
N THR A 67 30.58 24.52 14.15
CA THR A 67 31.19 25.85 13.98
C THR A 67 30.59 26.56 12.76
N LEU A 68 30.45 25.87 11.63
CA LEU A 68 29.81 26.43 10.44
C LEU A 68 28.36 26.89 10.72
N LEU A 69 27.59 26.08 11.46
CA LEU A 69 26.20 26.38 11.83
C LEU A 69 26.10 27.69 12.63
N PHE A 70 26.93 27.88 13.65
CA PHE A 70 26.88 29.09 14.47
C PHE A 70 27.46 30.31 13.75
N GLU A 71 28.54 30.15 12.97
CA GLU A 71 29.19 31.27 12.30
C GLU A 71 28.44 31.78 11.06
N ARG A 72 27.66 30.91 10.40
CA ARG A 72 27.05 31.20 9.09
C ARG A 72 25.55 31.01 9.01
N CYS A 73 24.95 30.31 9.96
CA CYS A 73 23.52 30.00 9.96
C CYS A 73 22.82 30.42 11.27
N ASP A 74 23.47 31.23 12.12
CA ASP A 74 22.93 31.72 13.39
C ASP A 74 22.38 30.61 14.30
N GLY A 75 23.01 29.43 14.28
CA GLY A 75 22.56 28.26 15.07
C GLY A 75 21.35 27.51 14.51
N LYS A 76 20.88 27.87 13.31
CA LYS A 76 19.61 27.41 12.72
C LYS A 76 19.85 26.68 11.41
N LEU A 77 19.05 25.65 11.14
CA LEU A 77 19.06 24.97 9.85
C LEU A 77 17.84 25.40 9.04
N MET A 78 18.06 26.12 7.96
CA MET A 78 17.02 26.74 7.15
C MET A 78 17.03 26.22 5.72
N SER A 79 15.90 26.32 5.01
CA SER A 79 15.80 25.86 3.63
C SER A 79 16.72 26.60 2.65
N TYR A 80 17.21 27.80 2.99
CA TYR A 80 18.16 28.55 2.17
C TYR A 80 19.63 28.14 2.39
N ASP A 81 19.93 27.35 3.42
CA ASP A 81 21.27 26.79 3.66
C ASP A 81 21.58 25.60 2.72
N LEU A 82 20.54 25.08 2.07
CA LEU A 82 20.57 23.88 1.25
C LEU A 82 20.26 24.20 -0.21
N ASN A 83 20.82 23.42 -1.13
CA ASN A 83 20.39 23.45 -2.53
C ASN A 83 19.08 22.64 -2.72
N GLU A 84 18.57 22.58 -3.94
CA GLU A 84 17.32 21.87 -4.24
C GLU A 84 17.35 20.40 -3.79
N ARG A 85 18.46 19.68 -4.07
CA ARG A 85 18.63 18.28 -3.68
C ARG A 85 18.72 18.13 -2.16
N GLY A 86 19.45 19.02 -1.48
CA GLY A 86 19.56 19.03 -0.02
C GLY A 86 18.21 19.28 0.65
N ASN A 87 17.43 20.24 0.14
CA ASN A 87 16.08 20.53 0.61
C ASN A 87 15.15 19.33 0.44
N ALA A 88 15.16 18.69 -0.74
CA ALA A 88 14.28 17.55 -1.01
C ALA A 88 14.55 16.36 -0.08
N PHE A 89 15.81 16.04 0.19
CA PHE A 89 16.17 14.98 1.15
C PHE A 89 15.83 15.39 2.59
N THR A 90 16.21 16.60 3.00
CA THR A 90 16.00 17.09 4.37
C THR A 90 14.52 17.14 4.74
N GLN A 91 13.64 17.61 3.84
CA GLN A 91 12.19 17.59 4.06
C GLN A 91 11.62 16.17 4.22
N ALA A 92 12.16 15.20 3.49
CA ALA A 92 11.68 13.82 3.53
C ALA A 92 12.19 13.03 4.75
N TYR A 93 13.26 13.49 5.40
CA TYR A 93 14.02 12.68 6.36
C TYR A 93 14.20 13.34 7.74
N TYR A 94 14.49 14.63 7.79
CA TYR A 94 15.05 15.27 8.98
C TYR A 94 14.09 15.20 10.18
N GLU A 95 12.92 15.84 10.07
CA GLU A 95 11.94 15.91 11.16
C GLU A 95 11.43 14.52 11.58
N PHE A 96 11.20 13.63 10.62
CA PHE A 96 10.55 12.34 10.88
C PHE A 96 11.48 11.26 11.39
N ARG A 97 12.79 11.32 11.09
CA ARG A 97 13.68 10.17 11.31
C ARG A 97 15.10 10.50 11.76
N TYR A 98 15.62 11.71 11.51
CA TYR A 98 17.02 12.01 11.81
C TYR A 98 17.36 11.83 13.29
N PHE A 99 16.57 12.39 14.21
CA PHE A 99 16.79 12.27 15.65
C PHE A 99 16.90 10.82 16.12
N LYS A 100 15.92 10.00 15.75
CA LYS A 100 15.92 8.58 16.11
C LYS A 100 17.13 7.83 15.56
N ASP A 101 17.50 8.07 14.30
CA ASP A 101 18.70 7.45 13.73
C ASP A 101 19.98 7.95 14.40
N TYR A 102 20.04 9.23 14.80
CA TYR A 102 21.17 9.82 15.53
C TYR A 102 21.34 9.17 16.91
N GLU A 103 20.27 9.06 17.68
CA GLU A 103 20.23 8.38 18.98
C GLU A 103 20.61 6.91 18.88
N GLU A 104 19.98 6.16 17.96
CA GLU A 104 20.28 4.75 17.71
C GLU A 104 21.75 4.54 17.32
N THR A 105 22.32 5.43 16.50
CA THR A 105 23.70 5.32 16.00
C THR A 105 24.74 5.59 17.08
N LEU A 106 24.44 6.52 17.99
CA LEU A 106 25.35 6.91 19.07
C LEU A 106 25.07 6.19 20.40
N GLY A 107 24.00 5.40 20.47
CA GLY A 107 23.61 4.64 21.66
C GLY A 107 23.11 5.55 22.79
N LEU A 108 22.38 6.60 22.44
CA LEU A 108 21.82 7.54 23.41
C LEU A 108 20.59 6.93 24.10
N ASP A 109 20.39 7.27 25.37
CA ASP A 109 19.16 6.93 26.08
C ASP A 109 18.04 7.84 25.61
N ALA A 110 17.04 7.28 24.92
CA ALA A 110 15.92 8.01 24.38
C ALA A 110 14.97 8.57 25.47
N GLU A 111 15.09 8.08 26.71
CA GLU A 111 14.33 8.59 27.86
C GLU A 111 15.05 9.76 28.55
N ASP A 112 16.31 10.04 28.19
CA ASP A 112 17.08 11.18 28.70
C ASP A 112 17.10 12.31 27.64
N PRO A 113 16.24 13.35 27.79
CA PRO A 113 16.14 14.44 26.82
C PRO A 113 17.42 15.28 26.70
N GLU A 114 18.36 15.14 27.62
CA GLU A 114 19.64 15.87 27.62
C GLU A 114 20.80 15.02 27.11
N ALA A 115 20.60 13.73 26.82
CA ALA A 115 21.64 12.85 26.28
C ALA A 115 22.25 13.41 24.99
N LEU A 116 21.45 14.12 24.18
CA LEU A 116 21.90 14.78 22.96
C LEU A 116 22.92 15.91 23.20
N LEU A 117 22.81 16.61 24.33
CA LEU A 117 23.69 17.73 24.71
C LEU A 117 25.05 17.25 25.22
N ARG A 118 25.14 15.97 25.64
CA ARG A 118 26.38 15.35 26.11
C ARG A 118 27.18 14.69 24.98
N VAL A 119 26.69 14.74 23.73
CA VAL A 119 27.41 14.19 22.59
C VAL A 119 28.61 15.07 22.25
N GLU A 120 29.81 14.47 22.24
CA GLU A 120 31.02 15.17 21.83
C GLU A 120 30.99 15.51 20.32
N ASN A 121 31.29 16.77 19.99
CA ASN A 121 31.43 17.25 18.60
C ASN A 121 32.77 16.80 17.99
N THR A 122 32.86 15.52 17.61
CA THR A 122 34.07 14.92 17.03
C THR A 122 33.81 14.36 15.63
N TRP A 123 34.87 14.32 14.81
CA TRP A 123 34.83 13.65 13.50
C TRP A 123 34.52 12.16 13.60
N SER A 124 34.85 11.51 14.72
CA SER A 124 34.49 10.09 14.93
C SER A 124 32.98 9.90 15.09
N ASN A 125 32.30 10.78 15.82
CA ASN A 125 30.84 10.72 15.94
C ASN A 125 30.18 11.11 14.61
N TYR A 126 30.73 12.13 13.94
CA TYR A 126 30.33 12.45 12.57
C TYR A 126 30.40 11.24 11.64
N ASP A 127 31.52 10.51 11.61
CA ASP A 127 31.72 9.39 10.67
C ASP A 127 30.70 8.27 10.90
N LYS A 128 30.31 7.99 12.16
CA LYS A 128 29.25 7.03 12.48
C LYS A 128 27.89 7.48 11.94
N VAL A 129 27.51 8.73 12.22
CA VAL A 129 26.22 9.30 11.79
C VAL A 129 26.18 9.45 10.26
N ALA A 130 27.28 9.87 9.63
CA ALA A 130 27.42 9.99 8.19
C ALA A 130 27.17 8.66 7.47
N GLN A 131 27.67 7.53 7.98
CA GLN A 131 27.39 6.20 7.40
C GLN A 131 25.89 5.88 7.40
N ARG A 132 25.19 6.24 8.47
CA ARG A 132 23.73 6.08 8.57
C ARG A 132 23.01 7.00 7.60
N LEU A 133 23.39 8.28 7.54
CA LEU A 133 22.84 9.26 6.59
C LEU A 133 23.06 8.85 5.13
N ASP A 134 24.24 8.31 4.79
CA ASP A 134 24.53 7.79 3.45
C ASP A 134 23.61 6.63 3.07
N ALA A 135 23.31 5.73 4.02
CA ALA A 135 22.34 4.66 3.80
C ALA A 135 20.93 5.22 3.55
N ARG A 136 20.49 6.20 4.35
CA ARG A 136 19.19 6.87 4.20
C ARG A 136 19.08 7.66 2.91
N LEU A 137 20.15 8.33 2.49
CA LEU A 137 20.21 9.04 1.22
C LEU A 137 20.07 8.05 0.05
N ARG A 138 20.77 6.91 0.08
CA ARG A 138 20.63 5.86 -0.95
C ARG A 138 19.20 5.29 -0.98
N GLU A 139 18.63 4.97 0.18
CA GLU A 139 17.23 4.53 0.29
C GLU A 139 16.27 5.56 -0.31
N TRP A 140 16.41 6.83 0.07
CA TRP A 140 15.60 7.92 -0.46
C TRP A 140 15.81 8.12 -1.96
N GLN A 141 17.03 7.99 -2.48
CA GLN A 141 17.29 8.11 -3.92
C GLN A 141 16.60 7.01 -4.73
N VAL A 142 16.65 5.77 -4.25
CA VAL A 142 15.95 4.65 -4.87
C VAL A 142 14.44 4.92 -4.89
N VAL A 143 13.89 5.36 -3.76
CA VAL A 143 12.46 5.66 -3.61
C VAL A 143 12.04 6.87 -4.45
N SER A 144 12.83 7.93 -4.49
CA SER A 144 12.56 9.16 -5.25
C SER A 144 12.74 8.97 -6.76
N ALA A 145 13.55 8.00 -7.19
CA ALA A 145 13.70 7.64 -8.60
C ALA A 145 12.50 6.85 -9.16
N LEU A 146 11.64 6.31 -8.28
CA LEU A 146 10.41 5.64 -8.68
C LEU A 146 9.45 6.63 -9.36
N PRO A 147 8.81 6.23 -10.48
CA PRO A 147 7.88 7.09 -11.18
C PRO A 147 6.72 7.52 -10.29
N SER A 148 6.06 8.64 -10.64
CA SER A 148 4.80 9.01 -10.00
C SER A 148 3.76 7.91 -10.20
N ARG A 149 2.73 7.88 -9.35
CA ARG A 149 1.56 7.02 -9.53
C ARG A 149 1.00 7.03 -10.95
N ALA A 150 0.81 8.21 -11.52
CA ALA A 150 0.25 8.38 -12.87
C ALA A 150 1.19 7.78 -13.95
N GLU A 151 2.49 7.98 -13.80
CA GLU A 151 3.48 7.42 -14.71
C GLU A 151 3.57 5.89 -14.60
N LEU A 152 3.49 5.33 -13.37
CA LEU A 152 3.41 3.88 -13.18
C LEU A 152 2.15 3.30 -13.82
N LEU A 153 0.99 3.96 -13.66
CA LEU A 153 -0.25 3.56 -14.32
C LEU A 153 -0.11 3.58 -15.84
N ARG A 154 0.50 4.63 -16.40
CA ARG A 154 0.75 4.72 -17.84
C ARG A 154 1.64 3.58 -18.33
N ILE A 155 2.67 3.20 -17.57
CA ILE A 155 3.54 2.05 -17.89
C ILE A 155 2.72 0.75 -17.85
N LEU A 156 1.91 0.54 -16.81
CA LEU A 156 1.00 -0.59 -16.68
C LEU A 156 0.05 -0.71 -17.88
N GLU A 157 -0.67 0.38 -18.19
CA GLU A 157 -1.63 0.42 -19.30
C GLU A 157 -0.93 0.15 -20.63
N THR A 158 0.27 0.71 -20.85
CA THR A 158 1.07 0.44 -22.08
C THR A 158 1.33 -1.04 -22.29
N GLU A 159 1.62 -1.79 -21.22
CA GLU A 159 1.94 -3.22 -21.28
C GLU A 159 0.70 -4.12 -21.33
N PHE A 160 -0.38 -3.75 -20.62
CA PHE A 160 -1.58 -4.59 -20.50
C PHE A 160 -2.64 -4.32 -21.56
N VAL A 161 -2.83 -3.07 -21.99
CA VAL A 161 -3.92 -2.67 -22.91
C VAL A 161 -3.91 -3.47 -24.21
N PRO A 162 -2.78 -3.69 -24.90
CA PRO A 162 -2.80 -4.47 -26.14
C PRO A 162 -3.36 -5.89 -25.97
N TRP A 163 -3.13 -6.52 -24.82
CA TRP A 163 -3.68 -7.83 -24.49
C TRP A 163 -5.16 -7.75 -24.08
N LEU A 164 -5.54 -6.73 -23.32
CA LEU A 164 -6.94 -6.48 -22.93
C LEU A 164 -7.82 -6.22 -24.16
N ASP A 165 -7.35 -5.41 -25.11
CA ASP A 165 -8.02 -5.11 -26.36
C ASP A 165 -8.24 -6.38 -27.20
N GLN A 166 -7.22 -7.25 -27.29
CA GLN A 166 -7.34 -8.56 -27.96
C GLN A 166 -8.39 -9.47 -27.31
N MET A 167 -8.61 -9.35 -26.00
CA MET A 167 -9.65 -10.09 -25.28
C MET A 167 -11.05 -9.46 -25.39
N GLY A 168 -11.15 -8.26 -25.99
CA GLY A 168 -12.39 -7.50 -26.14
C GLY A 168 -12.77 -6.66 -24.91
N PHE A 169 -11.81 -6.35 -24.04
CA PHE A 169 -12.02 -5.37 -22.98
C PHE A 169 -11.90 -3.96 -23.54
N ILE A 170 -12.66 -3.04 -22.99
CA ILE A 170 -12.54 -1.60 -23.25
C ILE A 170 -12.27 -0.88 -21.94
N ARG A 171 -11.52 0.22 -21.98
CA ARG A 171 -11.37 1.11 -20.82
C ARG A 171 -12.75 1.69 -20.48
N ASN A 172 -13.18 1.55 -19.24
CA ASN A 172 -14.50 1.98 -18.79
C ASN A 172 -14.62 3.51 -18.94
N PRO A 173 -15.51 4.02 -19.83
CA PRO A 173 -15.61 5.45 -20.11
C PRO A 173 -16.20 6.24 -18.93
N HIS A 174 -16.81 5.57 -17.96
CA HIS A 174 -17.39 6.17 -16.76
C HIS A 174 -16.45 6.11 -15.55
N SER A 175 -15.22 5.60 -15.72
CA SER A 175 -14.19 5.59 -14.68
C SER A 175 -13.28 6.80 -14.84
N PHE A 176 -13.42 7.78 -13.95
CA PHE A 176 -12.66 9.04 -13.95
C PHE A 176 -11.46 9.03 -12.97
N SER A 177 -11.01 7.85 -12.56
CA SER A 177 -9.90 7.71 -11.62
C SER A 177 -8.55 7.83 -12.35
N ASP A 178 -7.68 8.68 -11.82
CA ASP A 178 -6.30 8.87 -12.31
C ASP A 178 -5.31 7.89 -11.66
N ASP A 179 -5.76 7.10 -10.68
CA ASP A 179 -4.98 6.10 -9.95
C ASP A 179 -5.26 4.65 -10.37
N ARG A 180 -6.27 4.42 -11.22
CA ARG A 180 -6.66 3.09 -11.69
C ARG A 180 -7.12 3.08 -13.15
N GLY A 181 -6.66 2.08 -13.89
CA GLY A 181 -7.17 1.74 -15.22
C GLY A 181 -8.25 0.67 -15.07
N HIS A 182 -9.53 1.04 -15.16
CA HIS A 182 -10.65 0.11 -15.07
C HIS A 182 -11.07 -0.32 -16.48
N TYR A 183 -11.01 -1.62 -16.76
CA TYR A 183 -11.36 -2.21 -18.04
C TYR A 183 -12.53 -3.17 -17.89
N ILE A 184 -13.50 -3.08 -18.80
CA ILE A 184 -14.72 -3.88 -18.77
C ILE A 184 -14.92 -4.62 -20.09
N LYS A 185 -15.51 -5.80 -20.01
CA LYS A 185 -16.03 -6.55 -21.15
C LYS A 185 -17.45 -6.95 -20.82
N THR A 186 -18.41 -6.53 -21.66
CA THR A 186 -19.84 -6.79 -21.45
C THR A 186 -20.37 -7.62 -22.61
N GLU A 187 -21.12 -8.66 -22.28
CA GLU A 187 -21.73 -9.61 -23.21
C GLU A 187 -23.16 -9.95 -22.73
N SER A 188 -23.87 -10.81 -23.47
CA SER A 188 -25.23 -11.22 -23.11
C SER A 188 -25.33 -11.95 -21.76
N TRP A 189 -24.30 -12.67 -21.34
CA TRP A 189 -24.25 -13.37 -20.06
C TRP A 189 -23.97 -12.42 -18.88
N GLY A 190 -23.36 -11.26 -19.10
CA GLY A 190 -22.95 -10.35 -18.04
C GLY A 190 -21.72 -9.52 -18.34
N MET A 191 -20.87 -9.30 -17.34
CA MET A 191 -19.72 -8.42 -17.44
C MET A 191 -18.49 -8.96 -16.69
N HIS A 192 -17.33 -8.88 -17.31
CA HIS A 192 -16.03 -9.01 -16.65
C HIS A 192 -15.42 -7.63 -16.45
N SER A 193 -14.62 -7.49 -15.39
CA SER A 193 -13.83 -6.30 -15.12
C SER A 193 -12.42 -6.67 -14.66
N ILE A 194 -11.44 -5.96 -15.19
CA ILE A 194 -10.04 -6.00 -14.78
C ILE A 194 -9.63 -4.57 -14.43
N THR A 195 -9.16 -4.35 -13.19
CA THR A 195 -8.67 -3.05 -12.75
C THR A 195 -7.18 -3.10 -12.52
N LEU A 196 -6.43 -2.27 -13.24
CA LEU A 196 -5.00 -2.05 -13.02
C LEU A 196 -4.85 -0.92 -12.00
N CYS A 197 -4.17 -1.19 -10.88
CA CYS A 197 -3.98 -0.22 -9.80
C CYS A 197 -2.49 0.17 -9.72
N ALA A 198 -2.18 1.46 -9.87
CA ALA A 198 -0.87 2.00 -9.52
C ALA A 198 -0.93 2.57 -8.10
N ILE A 199 0.02 2.16 -7.25
CA ILE A 199 -0.02 2.50 -5.83
C ILE A 199 1.24 3.26 -5.46
N ASP A 200 1.03 4.47 -4.95
CA ASP A 200 2.07 5.37 -4.46
C ASP A 200 1.59 5.95 -3.14
N ASP A 201 2.00 5.31 -2.05
CA ASP A 201 1.69 5.67 -0.66
C ASP A 201 3.02 5.85 0.10
N ARG A 202 4.04 6.37 -0.61
CA ARG A 202 5.39 6.54 -0.07
C ARG A 202 5.38 7.41 1.19
N PRO A 203 6.22 7.09 2.20
CA PRO A 203 7.27 6.06 2.17
C PRO A 203 6.78 4.64 2.49
N ASN A 204 5.50 4.45 2.84
CA ASN A 204 5.00 3.18 3.38
C ASN A 204 4.91 2.08 2.33
N PHE A 205 4.48 2.42 1.12
CA PHE A 205 4.32 1.44 0.06
C PHE A 205 4.40 2.07 -1.33
N TYR A 206 5.02 1.34 -2.26
CA TYR A 206 4.99 1.62 -3.68
C TYR A 206 4.86 0.30 -4.44
N GLY A 207 4.00 0.27 -5.45
CA GLY A 207 3.75 -0.96 -6.18
C GLY A 207 2.49 -0.93 -7.04
N MET A 208 1.94 -2.11 -7.29
CA MET A 208 0.77 -2.27 -8.15
C MET A 208 -0.16 -3.36 -7.70
N GLY A 209 -1.42 -3.28 -8.13
CA GLY A 209 -2.43 -4.31 -7.93
C GLY A 209 -3.18 -4.59 -9.23
N ILE A 210 -3.77 -5.78 -9.32
CA ILE A 210 -4.69 -6.14 -10.39
C ILE A 210 -5.92 -6.79 -9.77
N GLU A 211 -7.06 -6.11 -9.86
CA GLU A 211 -8.31 -6.68 -9.37
C GLU A 211 -9.06 -7.32 -10.54
N VAL A 212 -9.54 -8.56 -10.34
CA VAL A 212 -10.38 -9.25 -11.31
C VAL A 212 -11.76 -9.44 -10.70
N SER A 213 -12.79 -9.04 -11.44
CA SER A 213 -14.17 -9.22 -11.03
C SER A 213 -15.05 -9.67 -12.18
N SER A 214 -16.15 -10.34 -11.85
CA SER A 214 -17.15 -10.77 -12.83
C SER A 214 -18.54 -10.68 -12.23
N ARG A 215 -19.50 -10.36 -13.09
CA ARG A 215 -20.92 -10.33 -12.81
C ARG A 215 -21.64 -11.18 -13.86
N LEU A 216 -22.13 -12.33 -13.44
CA LEU A 216 -23.05 -13.17 -14.21
C LEU A 216 -24.48 -12.67 -13.94
N THR A 217 -25.16 -12.13 -14.95
CA THR A 217 -26.42 -11.39 -14.76
C THR A 217 -27.49 -12.21 -14.03
N THR A 218 -27.69 -13.47 -14.43
CA THR A 218 -28.67 -14.37 -13.80
C THR A 218 -28.40 -14.59 -12.32
N LEU A 219 -27.14 -14.84 -11.96
CA LEU A 219 -26.75 -15.03 -10.56
C LEU A 219 -26.82 -13.71 -9.78
N ALA A 220 -26.41 -12.60 -10.39
CA ALA A 220 -26.42 -11.29 -9.77
C ALA A 220 -27.85 -10.83 -9.45
N GLN A 221 -28.81 -11.13 -10.32
CA GLN A 221 -30.24 -10.88 -10.08
C GLN A 221 -30.75 -11.70 -8.91
N ALA A 222 -30.47 -13.01 -8.87
CA ALA A 222 -30.89 -13.84 -7.74
C ALA A 222 -30.28 -13.38 -6.40
N VAL A 223 -29.01 -12.97 -6.42
CA VAL A 223 -28.34 -12.36 -5.25
C VAL A 223 -29.03 -11.07 -4.85
N HIS A 224 -29.34 -10.19 -5.81
CA HIS A 224 -30.03 -8.93 -5.56
C HIS A 224 -31.41 -9.15 -4.93
N ASP A 225 -32.22 -10.04 -5.51
CA ASP A 225 -33.57 -10.36 -5.05
C ASP A 225 -33.55 -10.95 -3.63
N ASP A 226 -32.60 -11.85 -3.34
CA ASP A 226 -32.48 -12.45 -2.01
C ASP A 226 -31.98 -11.43 -0.96
N LEU A 227 -31.03 -10.55 -1.31
CA LEU A 227 -30.59 -9.47 -0.41
C LEU A 227 -31.71 -8.47 -0.10
N ALA A 228 -32.63 -8.23 -1.04
CA ALA A 228 -33.77 -7.34 -0.83
C ALA A 228 -34.77 -7.85 0.22
N ILE A 229 -34.82 -9.17 0.47
CA ILE A 229 -35.65 -9.78 1.53
C ILE A 229 -35.17 -9.33 2.91
N ASP A 230 -33.86 -9.37 3.12
CA ASP A 230 -33.26 -9.06 4.42
C ASP A 230 -33.01 -7.54 4.58
N ASN A 231 -32.82 -6.81 3.46
CA ASN A 231 -32.65 -5.36 3.43
C ASN A 231 -33.48 -4.69 2.31
N PRO A 232 -34.69 -4.18 2.61
CA PRO A 232 -35.57 -3.54 1.63
C PRO A 232 -35.02 -2.25 0.99
N ARG A 233 -33.93 -1.67 1.53
CA ARG A 233 -33.27 -0.47 0.98
C ARG A 233 -32.10 -0.81 0.07
N GLN A 234 -32.03 -2.04 -0.44
CA GLN A 234 -30.96 -2.48 -1.32
C GLN A 234 -30.90 -1.62 -2.59
N SER A 235 -29.67 -1.34 -3.05
CA SER A 235 -29.40 -0.64 -4.32
C SER A 235 -30.10 -1.34 -5.49
N SER A 236 -30.52 -0.60 -6.51
CA SER A 236 -31.01 -1.19 -7.77
C SER A 236 -29.89 -1.76 -8.64
N GLU A 237 -28.62 -1.48 -8.33
CA GLU A 237 -27.49 -2.00 -9.08
C GLU A 237 -27.23 -3.47 -8.79
N LEU A 238 -27.04 -4.26 -9.85
CA LEU A 238 -26.72 -5.67 -9.72
C LEU A 238 -25.29 -5.87 -9.17
N PRO A 239 -25.14 -6.70 -8.12
CA PRO A 239 -23.87 -6.91 -7.44
C PRO A 239 -22.88 -7.69 -8.30
N THR A 240 -21.60 -7.57 -7.94
CA THR A 240 -20.54 -8.45 -8.45
C THR A 240 -20.73 -9.86 -7.90
N THR A 241 -20.64 -10.88 -8.75
CA THR A 241 -20.82 -12.29 -8.34
C THR A 241 -19.50 -13.03 -8.14
N PHE A 242 -18.39 -12.48 -8.65
CA PHE A 242 -17.02 -12.95 -8.41
C PHE A 242 -16.07 -11.78 -8.23
N TYR A 243 -15.23 -11.85 -7.21
CA TYR A 243 -14.19 -10.84 -6.93
C TYR A 243 -12.94 -11.53 -6.40
N GLU A 244 -11.81 -11.30 -7.05
CA GLU A 244 -10.51 -11.87 -6.67
C GLU A 244 -9.45 -10.76 -6.51
N PRO A 245 -9.40 -10.13 -5.33
CA PRO A 245 -8.45 -9.07 -5.02
C PRO A 245 -7.13 -9.61 -4.44
N THR A 246 -7.06 -10.91 -4.12
CA THR A 246 -5.90 -11.54 -3.48
C THR A 246 -4.91 -12.13 -4.48
N LEU A 247 -5.11 -11.88 -5.79
CA LEU A 247 -4.22 -12.31 -6.86
C LEU A 247 -3.95 -13.82 -6.86
N LYS A 248 -4.90 -14.66 -6.43
CA LYS A 248 -4.74 -16.14 -6.41
C LYS A 248 -4.35 -16.71 -7.77
N TRP A 249 -4.81 -16.08 -8.85
CA TRP A 249 -4.47 -16.45 -10.22
C TRP A 249 -2.98 -16.29 -10.56
N LEU A 250 -2.21 -15.54 -9.76
CA LEU A 250 -0.76 -15.53 -9.88
C LEU A 250 -0.15 -16.88 -9.46
N GLY A 251 -0.77 -17.66 -8.58
CA GLY A 251 -0.17 -18.88 -8.05
C GLY A 251 1.10 -18.60 -7.24
N ASN A 252 2.15 -19.40 -7.42
CA ASN A 252 3.41 -19.27 -6.67
C ASN A 252 4.17 -17.99 -7.10
N TRP A 253 3.85 -16.87 -6.46
CA TRP A 253 4.52 -15.58 -6.69
C TRP A 253 5.81 -15.50 -5.84
N PRO A 254 6.94 -15.05 -6.40
CA PRO A 254 8.25 -15.19 -5.74
C PRO A 254 8.48 -14.24 -4.56
N VAL A 255 7.65 -13.21 -4.39
CA VAL A 255 7.80 -12.19 -3.36
C VAL A 255 6.49 -12.11 -2.56
N PRO A 256 6.51 -11.82 -1.25
CA PRO A 256 5.28 -11.60 -0.50
C PRO A 256 4.42 -10.49 -1.11
N LEU A 257 3.12 -10.74 -1.21
CA LEU A 257 2.15 -9.69 -1.55
C LEU A 257 1.77 -8.91 -0.29
N HIS A 258 1.48 -7.63 -0.44
CA HIS A 258 1.16 -6.74 0.67
C HIS A 258 -0.32 -6.37 0.69
N ALA A 259 -0.97 -6.47 1.85
CA ALA A 259 -2.32 -5.97 2.02
C ALA A 259 -2.33 -4.43 1.93
N PHE A 260 -3.15 -3.87 1.05
CA PHE A 260 -3.22 -2.43 0.87
C PHE A 260 -4.34 -1.81 1.71
N ARG A 261 -3.98 -0.80 2.53
CA ARG A 261 -4.89 0.00 3.37
C ARG A 261 -5.88 -0.81 4.22
N GLY A 262 -5.46 -1.98 4.71
CA GLY A 262 -6.32 -2.88 5.49
C GLY A 262 -7.50 -3.48 4.72
N GLY A 263 -7.56 -3.26 3.40
CA GLY A 263 -8.56 -3.85 2.50
C GLY A 263 -8.17 -5.23 2.00
N PRO A 264 -9.06 -5.88 1.23
CA PRO A 264 -8.82 -7.23 0.70
C PRO A 264 -7.83 -7.30 -0.46
N MET A 265 -7.47 -6.14 -1.04
CA MET A 265 -6.55 -6.08 -2.15
C MET A 265 -5.13 -6.37 -1.70
N LEU A 266 -4.53 -7.38 -2.33
CA LEU A 266 -3.12 -7.65 -2.25
C LEU A 266 -2.39 -6.94 -3.40
N ALA A 267 -1.29 -6.29 -3.07
CA ALA A 267 -0.45 -5.54 -3.98
C ALA A 267 0.94 -6.17 -4.10
N ILE A 268 1.53 -6.02 -5.28
CA ILE A 268 2.89 -6.43 -5.61
C ILE A 268 3.82 -5.25 -5.30
N PRO A 269 4.73 -5.39 -4.32
CA PRO A 269 5.65 -4.31 -3.97
C PRO A 269 6.68 -4.09 -5.09
N ILE A 270 7.01 -2.83 -5.33
CA ILE A 270 8.10 -2.41 -6.21
C ILE A 270 8.98 -1.47 -5.39
N THR A 271 10.21 -1.86 -5.15
CA THR A 271 11.16 -1.09 -4.33
C THR A 271 12.19 -0.36 -5.18
N ASP A 272 12.39 -0.77 -6.43
CA ASP A 272 13.39 -0.18 -7.32
C ASP A 272 12.82 -0.01 -8.75
N ARG A 273 13.19 1.09 -9.42
CA ARG A 273 12.72 1.39 -10.78
C ARG A 273 13.08 0.28 -11.78
N ALA A 274 14.21 -0.39 -11.62
CA ALA A 274 14.64 -1.49 -12.47
C ALA A 274 13.73 -2.72 -12.36
N GLN A 275 12.95 -2.86 -11.26
CA GLN A 275 12.00 -3.96 -11.09
C GLN A 275 10.72 -3.78 -11.90
N ILE A 276 10.35 -2.53 -12.25
CA ILE A 276 9.04 -2.21 -12.85
C ILE A 276 8.77 -3.06 -14.10
N GLN A 277 9.67 -3.03 -15.07
CA GLN A 277 9.48 -3.73 -16.35
C GLN A 277 9.46 -5.27 -16.18
N PRO A 278 10.44 -5.90 -15.50
CA PRO A 278 10.41 -7.34 -15.24
C PRO A 278 9.16 -7.82 -14.50
N VAL A 279 8.73 -7.09 -13.46
CA VAL A 279 7.54 -7.43 -12.67
C VAL A 279 6.30 -7.38 -13.57
N ILE A 280 6.08 -6.26 -14.27
CA ILE A 280 4.94 -6.10 -15.18
C ILE A 280 4.90 -7.22 -16.23
N ALA A 281 6.02 -7.50 -16.87
CA ALA A 281 6.11 -8.56 -17.88
C ALA A 281 5.74 -9.94 -17.30
N MET A 282 6.20 -10.25 -16.09
CA MET A 282 5.87 -11.52 -15.42
C MET A 282 4.38 -11.60 -15.04
N VAL A 283 3.82 -10.52 -14.49
CA VAL A 283 2.38 -10.45 -14.15
C VAL A 283 1.53 -10.59 -15.42
N ARG A 284 1.85 -9.85 -16.48
CA ARG A 284 1.15 -9.92 -17.77
C ARG A 284 1.20 -11.33 -18.37
N LYS A 285 2.37 -11.98 -18.32
CA LYS A 285 2.52 -13.36 -18.79
C LYS A 285 1.62 -14.33 -18.03
N ARG A 286 1.56 -14.21 -16.69
CA ARG A 286 0.66 -15.05 -15.86
C ARG A 286 -0.81 -14.72 -16.14
N ALA A 287 -1.15 -13.45 -16.27
CA ALA A 287 -2.50 -12.99 -16.57
C ALA A 287 -2.99 -13.59 -17.90
N ALA A 288 -2.18 -13.48 -18.96
CA ALA A 288 -2.47 -14.04 -20.27
C ALA A 288 -2.60 -15.57 -20.27
N SER A 289 -1.89 -16.26 -19.37
CA SER A 289 -1.95 -17.72 -19.25
C SER A 289 -3.14 -18.25 -18.45
N VAL A 290 -3.61 -17.49 -17.45
CA VAL A 290 -4.58 -17.99 -16.45
C VAL A 290 -5.95 -17.35 -16.61
N LEU A 291 -5.99 -16.02 -16.78
CA LEU A 291 -7.24 -15.26 -16.76
C LEU A 291 -8.21 -15.65 -17.89
N PRO A 292 -7.81 -15.94 -19.13
CA PRO A 292 -8.76 -16.32 -20.16
C PRO A 292 -9.60 -17.56 -19.80
N GLY A 293 -8.99 -18.58 -19.20
CA GLY A 293 -9.69 -19.79 -18.76
C GLY A 293 -10.60 -19.54 -17.55
N LEU A 294 -10.10 -18.76 -16.58
CA LEU A 294 -10.89 -18.36 -15.41
C LEU A 294 -12.12 -17.53 -15.82
N LEU A 295 -11.91 -16.50 -16.65
CA LEU A 295 -12.99 -15.63 -17.11
C LEU A 295 -14.05 -16.41 -17.88
N ARG A 296 -13.67 -17.32 -18.78
CA ARG A 296 -14.62 -18.20 -19.48
C ARG A 296 -15.45 -19.07 -18.54
N THR A 297 -14.83 -19.55 -17.46
CA THR A 297 -15.56 -20.31 -16.41
C THR A 297 -16.61 -19.42 -15.75
N LEU A 298 -16.33 -18.13 -15.58
CA LEU A 298 -17.23 -17.13 -15.01
C LEU A 298 -18.29 -16.59 -15.99
N GLU A 299 -18.48 -17.21 -17.16
CA GLU A 299 -19.53 -16.82 -18.13
C GLU A 299 -20.80 -17.67 -18.00
N THR A 300 -20.79 -18.70 -17.14
CA THR A 300 -21.88 -19.68 -17.02
C THR A 300 -22.15 -20.06 -15.57
N LEU A 301 -23.39 -20.44 -15.24
CA LEU A 301 -23.74 -20.97 -13.92
C LEU A 301 -22.95 -22.23 -13.58
N GLU A 302 -22.81 -23.17 -14.52
CA GLU A 302 -22.03 -24.41 -14.32
C GLU A 302 -20.56 -24.11 -13.98
N GLY A 303 -19.97 -23.09 -14.62
CA GLY A 303 -18.60 -22.70 -14.31
C GLY A 303 -18.46 -22.05 -12.94
N TYR A 304 -19.40 -21.18 -12.54
CA TYR A 304 -19.46 -20.66 -11.17
C TYR A 304 -19.62 -21.78 -10.14
N ASP A 305 -20.52 -22.74 -10.40
CA ASP A 305 -20.79 -23.87 -9.53
C ASP A 305 -19.53 -24.74 -9.35
N ARG A 306 -18.83 -25.09 -10.43
CA ARG A 306 -17.54 -25.80 -10.33
C ARG A 306 -16.46 -25.04 -9.57
N LEU A 307 -16.45 -23.70 -9.66
CA LEU A 307 -15.46 -22.85 -9.01
C LEU A 307 -15.73 -22.69 -7.50
N TYR A 308 -16.99 -22.54 -7.14
CA TYR A 308 -17.43 -22.26 -5.77
C TYR A 308 -17.78 -23.51 -4.97
N CYS A 309 -18.42 -24.49 -5.58
CA CYS A 309 -19.09 -25.61 -4.93
C CYS A 309 -18.25 -26.89 -5.00
N THR A 310 -16.98 -26.82 -4.57
CA THR A 310 -16.10 -28.00 -4.52
C THR A 310 -16.58 -29.03 -3.50
N GLU A 311 -16.02 -30.24 -3.56
CA GLU A 311 -16.25 -31.30 -2.57
C GLU A 311 -14.94 -31.67 -1.86
N PRO A 312 -14.78 -31.33 -0.56
CA PRO A 312 -15.68 -30.52 0.27
C PRO A 312 -15.69 -29.04 -0.15
N LEU A 313 -16.71 -28.28 0.26
CA LEU A 313 -16.85 -26.84 -0.04
C LEU A 313 -15.64 -26.04 0.45
N SER A 314 -15.08 -26.46 1.58
CA SER A 314 -13.87 -25.87 2.17
C SER A 314 -12.61 -25.98 1.31
N ALA A 315 -12.60 -26.87 0.31
CA ALA A 315 -11.51 -27.00 -0.65
C ALA A 315 -11.52 -25.92 -1.75
N SER A 316 -12.61 -25.15 -1.88
CA SER A 316 -12.67 -24.10 -2.90
C SER A 316 -11.59 -23.06 -2.57
N PRO A 317 -10.76 -22.65 -3.54
CA PRO A 317 -9.79 -21.59 -3.32
C PRO A 317 -10.47 -20.28 -2.94
N TYR A 318 -11.77 -20.14 -3.22
CA TYR A 318 -12.58 -18.98 -2.87
C TYR A 318 -13.46 -19.23 -1.64
N PHE A 319 -13.27 -20.33 -0.90
CA PHE A 319 -14.03 -20.58 0.32
C PHE A 319 -13.74 -19.54 1.41
N ARG A 320 -12.45 -19.16 1.56
CA ARG A 320 -11.99 -18.14 2.53
C ARG A 320 -11.54 -16.86 1.83
N GLY A 321 -11.86 -15.71 2.42
CA GLY A 321 -11.56 -14.38 1.89
C GLY A 321 -12.57 -13.32 2.35
N HIS A 322 -12.25 -12.06 2.13
CA HIS A 322 -13.08 -10.92 2.55
C HIS A 322 -14.51 -11.04 2.00
N ARG A 323 -15.49 -11.20 2.90
CA ARG A 323 -16.92 -11.40 2.60
C ARG A 323 -17.28 -12.64 1.76
N THR A 324 -16.33 -13.46 1.33
CA THR A 324 -16.60 -14.66 0.50
C THR A 324 -17.41 -15.71 1.25
N TYR A 325 -17.10 -15.93 2.52
CA TYR A 325 -17.80 -16.94 3.32
C TYR A 325 -19.28 -16.59 3.56
N ILE A 326 -19.61 -15.30 3.75
CA ILE A 326 -20.98 -14.82 3.98
C ILE A 326 -21.65 -14.35 2.67
N SER A 327 -21.07 -14.68 1.51
CA SER A 327 -21.65 -14.31 0.22
C SER A 327 -22.71 -15.32 -0.20
N CYS A 328 -23.95 -14.85 -0.35
CA CYS A 328 -25.07 -15.67 -0.84
C CYS A 328 -24.90 -16.15 -2.30
N ALA A 329 -23.96 -15.57 -3.05
CA ALA A 329 -23.69 -15.96 -4.43
C ALA A 329 -23.36 -17.45 -4.58
N ARG A 330 -22.72 -18.09 -3.59
CA ARG A 330 -22.35 -19.52 -3.67
C ARG A 330 -23.58 -20.43 -3.60
N ILE A 331 -24.40 -20.24 -2.57
CA ILE A 331 -25.58 -21.08 -2.37
C ILE A 331 -26.63 -20.83 -3.46
N LEU A 332 -26.83 -19.57 -3.87
CA LEU A 332 -27.74 -19.25 -4.95
C LEU A 332 -27.21 -19.77 -6.29
N CYS A 333 -25.89 -19.80 -6.49
CA CYS A 333 -25.31 -20.47 -7.64
C CYS A 333 -25.60 -21.98 -7.63
N ALA A 334 -25.36 -22.66 -6.50
CA ALA A 334 -25.64 -24.09 -6.36
C ALA A 334 -27.13 -24.40 -6.60
N GLU A 335 -28.04 -23.56 -6.10
CA GLU A 335 -29.48 -23.70 -6.31
C GLU A 335 -29.87 -23.51 -7.78
N LEU A 336 -29.39 -22.43 -8.41
CA LEU A 336 -29.69 -22.12 -9.82
C LEU A 336 -29.05 -23.12 -10.79
N ALA A 337 -27.90 -23.70 -10.44
CA ALA A 337 -27.23 -24.73 -11.22
C ALA A 337 -27.79 -26.14 -10.96
N GLU A 338 -28.81 -26.28 -10.10
CA GLU A 338 -29.39 -27.57 -9.70
C GLU A 338 -28.32 -28.55 -9.19
N ASN A 339 -27.36 -28.05 -8.41
CA ASN A 339 -26.26 -28.84 -7.90
C ASN A 339 -26.80 -29.99 -7.03
N PRO A 340 -26.45 -31.26 -7.32
CA PRO A 340 -26.96 -32.42 -6.58
C PRO A 340 -26.54 -32.43 -5.10
N ARG A 341 -25.50 -31.68 -4.74
CA ARG A 341 -25.02 -31.50 -3.37
C ARG A 341 -25.60 -30.27 -2.68
N LEU A 342 -26.63 -29.61 -3.23
CA LEU A 342 -27.18 -28.36 -2.67
C LEU A 342 -27.44 -28.44 -1.15
N LEU A 343 -28.11 -29.50 -0.67
CA LEU A 343 -28.40 -29.66 0.76
C LEU A 343 -27.13 -29.91 1.58
N ALA A 344 -26.18 -30.69 1.06
CA ALA A 344 -24.89 -30.90 1.72
C ALA A 344 -24.07 -29.60 1.79
N ILE A 345 -24.09 -28.78 0.73
CA ILE A 345 -23.48 -27.45 0.71
C ILE A 345 -24.11 -26.56 1.79
N CYS A 346 -25.45 -26.59 1.96
CA CYS A 346 -26.12 -25.88 3.05
C CYS A 346 -25.63 -26.35 4.43
N ASP A 347 -25.44 -27.66 4.62
CA ASP A 347 -24.92 -28.22 5.88
C ASP A 347 -23.47 -27.79 6.13
N GLU A 348 -22.61 -27.82 5.11
CA GLU A 348 -21.21 -27.38 5.20
C GLU A 348 -21.10 -25.88 5.53
N ILE A 349 -21.98 -25.04 4.95
CA ILE A 349 -22.06 -23.62 5.31
C ILE A 349 -22.56 -23.47 6.74
N GLU A 350 -23.65 -24.13 7.17
CA GLU A 350 -24.13 -24.03 8.55
C GLU A 350 -23.04 -24.41 9.56
N GLN A 351 -22.33 -25.51 9.31
CA GLN A 351 -21.22 -25.96 10.16
C GLN A 351 -20.10 -24.92 10.24
N ALA A 352 -19.76 -24.27 9.13
CA ALA A 352 -18.71 -23.27 9.14
C ALA A 352 -19.13 -21.96 9.83
N LEU A 353 -20.44 -21.62 9.88
CA LEU A 353 -20.96 -20.46 10.62
C LEU A 353 -20.72 -20.63 12.12
N ASP A 354 -20.75 -21.87 12.62
CA ASP A 354 -20.50 -22.20 14.03
C ASP A 354 -19.03 -22.37 14.40
N THR A 355 -18.24 -22.87 13.46
CA THR A 355 -16.87 -23.35 13.74
C THR A 355 -15.79 -22.32 13.41
N LEU A 356 -15.99 -21.44 12.42
CA LEU A 356 -14.96 -20.51 11.98
C LEU A 356 -14.78 -19.32 12.97
N PRO A 357 -13.59 -19.12 13.56
CA PRO A 357 -13.35 -18.04 14.52
C PRO A 357 -13.56 -16.64 13.95
N GLU A 358 -13.29 -16.44 12.67
CA GLU A 358 -13.40 -15.13 12.01
C GLU A 358 -14.84 -14.60 11.95
N LEU A 359 -15.85 -15.48 12.07
CA LEU A 359 -17.27 -15.12 12.06
C LEU A 359 -17.82 -14.79 13.45
N LYS A 360 -17.03 -15.09 14.49
CA LYS A 360 -17.35 -14.74 15.88
C LYS A 360 -16.93 -13.32 16.24
N LYS A 361 -16.35 -12.57 15.28
CA LYS A 361 -15.92 -11.19 15.47
C LYS A 361 -17.12 -10.27 15.73
N PRO A 362 -17.00 -9.29 16.65
CA PRO A 362 -18.03 -8.28 16.86
C PRO A 362 -18.41 -7.58 15.55
N GLY A 363 -19.71 -7.48 15.28
CA GLY A 363 -20.24 -6.83 14.06
C GLY A 363 -20.74 -7.80 12.98
N LEU A 364 -20.35 -9.08 12.99
CA LEU A 364 -20.82 -10.06 11.98
C LEU A 364 -22.10 -10.81 12.37
N GLY A 365 -22.64 -10.60 13.58
CA GLY A 365 -23.80 -11.34 14.07
C GLY A 365 -25.07 -11.19 13.21
N LEU A 366 -25.28 -10.01 12.62
CA LEU A 366 -26.40 -9.79 11.69
C LEU A 366 -26.20 -10.56 10.38
N GLU A 367 -25.01 -10.45 9.76
CA GLU A 367 -24.67 -11.16 8.52
C GLU A 367 -24.79 -12.69 8.67
N VAL A 368 -24.35 -13.23 9.82
CA VAL A 368 -24.52 -14.65 10.16
C VAL A 368 -26.00 -15.04 10.29
N LYS A 369 -26.80 -14.22 10.97
CA LYS A 369 -28.25 -14.46 11.11
C LYS A 369 -28.96 -14.45 9.76
N GLU A 370 -28.64 -13.49 8.90
CA GLU A 370 -29.21 -13.41 7.55
C GLU A 370 -28.81 -14.63 6.72
N MET A 371 -27.53 -15.05 6.78
CA MET A 371 -27.09 -16.25 6.07
C MET A 371 -27.87 -17.49 6.50
N ARG A 372 -28.13 -17.69 7.80
CA ARG A 372 -29.00 -18.78 8.28
C ARG A 372 -30.40 -18.71 7.71
N GLY A 373 -30.99 -17.51 7.68
CA GLY A 373 -32.28 -17.28 7.03
C GLY A 373 -32.27 -17.70 5.56
N ARG A 374 -31.19 -17.39 4.84
CA ARG A 374 -30.99 -17.81 3.45
C ARG A 374 -30.91 -19.33 3.30
N LEU A 375 -30.10 -19.99 4.14
CA LEU A 375 -30.00 -21.45 4.15
C LEU A 375 -31.36 -22.12 4.34
N GLN A 376 -32.18 -21.60 5.27
CA GLN A 376 -33.54 -22.10 5.49
C GLN A 376 -34.44 -21.94 4.26
N ARG A 377 -34.48 -20.74 3.66
CA ARG A 377 -35.28 -20.48 2.46
C ARG A 377 -34.90 -21.40 1.28
N VAL A 378 -33.61 -21.64 1.08
CA VAL A 378 -33.11 -22.55 0.03
C VAL A 378 -33.56 -23.99 0.30
N ARG A 379 -33.50 -24.47 1.55
CA ARG A 379 -33.98 -25.80 1.92
C ARG A 379 -35.49 -25.95 1.67
N GLU A 380 -36.29 -24.96 2.07
CA GLU A 380 -37.74 -24.97 1.87
C GLU A 380 -38.12 -25.04 0.38
N ARG A 381 -37.44 -24.27 -0.47
CA ARG A 381 -37.62 -24.34 -1.93
C ARG A 381 -37.18 -25.67 -2.51
N SER A 382 -36.06 -26.23 -2.03
CA SER A 382 -35.56 -27.53 -2.48
C SER A 382 -36.47 -28.70 -2.12
N LEU A 383 -37.22 -28.62 -1.01
CA LEU A 383 -38.21 -29.62 -0.61
C LEU A 383 -39.53 -29.52 -1.37
N SER A 384 -39.77 -28.36 -2.01
CA SER A 384 -41.00 -28.06 -2.75
C SER A 384 -40.89 -28.38 -4.25
N LYS A 385 -39.68 -28.70 -4.73
CA LYS A 385 -39.39 -29.21 -6.09
C LYS A 385 -39.35 -30.73 -6.05
#